data_AF-A0A3D4T0L4-F1
#
_entry.id   AF-A0A3D4T0L4-F1
#
_cell.length_a   1.000
_cell.length_b   1.000
_cell.length_c   1.000
_cell.angle_alpha   90.00
_cell.angle_beta   90.00
_cell.angle_gamma   90.00
#
_symmetry.space_group_name_H-M   'P 1'
#
loop_
_entity.id
_entity.type
_entity.pdbx_description
1 polymer ?
#
loop_
_entity_poly.entity_id
_entity_poly.type
_entity_poly.pdbx_seq_one_letter_code
_entity_poly.pdbx_strand_id
1 'polypeptide(L)'
;MTDHTTPDPRNRPVNPYAVPQDRQPGPSNPYAAPQPQYQPQQAQFQPQAHSTASRVANTTVAALQEVHATRPGLISTVLLWIGAVCGVLAFLGTFTEFGDSVTYALGGLCISAAVTLACAWPLSRRHIDRKALTAWEEDVRRNRELSALLTEEDAAIAAGLAPAPRPTPVPRHWKVVGAATVLLVIVGGALVGAGQDEYDKANPPTYGSSTTR
;
A
#
# COMPACT_ATOMS: atom_id res chain seq x y z
N MET A 1 -39.24 4.78 -21.47
CA MET A 1 -39.03 5.05 -20.04
C MET A 1 -37.53 5.11 -19.82
N THR A 2 -36.97 6.32 -19.86
CA THR A 2 -35.54 6.58 -19.69
C THR A 2 -35.30 7.01 -18.26
N ASP A 3 -34.59 6.19 -17.48
CA ASP A 3 -34.18 6.49 -16.12
C ASP A 3 -33.16 7.64 -16.12
N HIS A 4 -33.58 8.79 -15.61
CA HIS A 4 -32.69 9.88 -15.25
C HIS A 4 -32.09 9.60 -13.87
N THR A 5 -30.91 9.00 -13.83
CA THR A 5 -30.09 8.93 -12.62
C THR A 5 -29.50 10.30 -12.33
N THR A 6 -30.07 11.00 -11.36
CA THR A 6 -29.53 12.25 -10.82
C THR A 6 -28.17 11.97 -10.17
N PRO A 7 -27.07 12.61 -10.60
CA PRO A 7 -25.75 12.35 -10.06
C PRO A 7 -25.65 12.79 -8.59
N ASP A 8 -25.14 11.90 -7.74
CA ASP A 8 -24.90 12.15 -6.31
C ASP A 8 -23.90 13.30 -6.13
N PRO A 9 -24.30 14.43 -5.48
CA PRO A 9 -23.44 15.59 -5.30
C PRO A 9 -22.20 15.31 -4.45
N ARG A 10 -22.15 14.19 -3.73
CA ARG A 10 -21.00 13.81 -2.90
C ARG A 10 -19.82 13.27 -3.69
N ASN A 11 -20.02 12.93 -4.97
CA ASN A 11 -18.98 12.33 -5.81
C ASN A 11 -18.39 13.32 -6.83
N ARG A 12 -18.44 14.63 -6.55
CA ARG A 12 -17.76 15.61 -7.38
C ARG A 12 -16.25 15.58 -7.09
N PRO A 13 -15.40 15.44 -8.12
CA PRO A 13 -13.95 15.56 -7.95
C PRO A 13 -13.64 16.95 -7.39
N VAL A 14 -13.02 16.97 -6.21
CA VAL A 14 -12.54 18.20 -5.57
C VAL A 14 -11.45 18.78 -6.44
N ASN A 15 -11.68 19.94 -7.03
CA ASN A 15 -10.66 20.64 -7.81
C ASN A 15 -9.60 21.21 -6.85
N PRO A 16 -8.35 20.68 -6.85
CA PRO A 16 -7.31 21.14 -5.94
C PRO A 16 -6.80 22.55 -6.25
N TYR A 17 -7.22 23.14 -7.37
CA TYR A 17 -6.87 24.50 -7.79
C TYR A 17 -7.97 25.52 -7.54
N ALA A 18 -9.01 25.18 -6.76
CA ALA A 18 -10.00 26.15 -6.34
C ALA A 18 -9.34 27.18 -5.40
N VAL A 19 -8.96 28.34 -5.96
CA VAL A 19 -8.44 29.48 -5.21
C VAL A 19 -9.61 30.06 -4.40
N PRO A 20 -9.49 30.18 -3.07
CA PRO A 20 -10.51 30.86 -2.25
C PRO A 20 -10.70 32.29 -2.76
N GLN A 21 -11.90 32.63 -3.24
CA GLN A 21 -12.23 33.98 -3.72
C GLN A 21 -12.50 35.00 -2.59
N ASP A 22 -12.29 34.61 -1.34
CA ASP A 22 -12.58 35.48 -0.20
C ASP A 22 -11.34 36.30 0.16
N ARG A 23 -11.20 37.45 -0.49
CA ARG A 23 -10.77 38.75 0.11
C ARG A 23 -10.52 39.78 -0.98
N GLN A 24 -11.60 40.46 -1.37
CA GLN A 24 -11.51 41.81 -1.90
C GLN A 24 -11.00 42.74 -0.76
N PRO A 25 -9.85 43.43 -0.91
CA PRO A 25 -9.38 44.37 0.10
C PRO A 25 -10.26 45.63 0.10
N GLY A 26 -10.91 45.89 1.24
CA GLY A 26 -11.56 47.17 1.52
C GLY A 26 -10.56 48.33 1.73
N PRO A 27 -11.03 49.59 1.67
CA PRO A 27 -10.15 50.76 1.61
C PRO A 27 -9.43 51.07 2.93
N SER A 28 -8.11 51.32 2.77
CA SER A 28 -7.18 52.12 3.59
C SER A 28 -7.33 52.10 5.11
N ASN A 29 -6.52 51.26 5.75
CA ASN A 29 -6.14 51.42 7.16
C ASN A 29 -4.97 52.43 7.27
N PRO A 30 -5.13 53.59 7.94
CA PRO A 30 -4.11 54.64 8.02
C PRO A 30 -2.95 54.35 9.00
N TYR A 31 -2.91 53.17 9.63
CA TYR A 31 -1.84 52.77 10.56
C TYR A 31 -0.89 51.71 9.96
N ALA A 32 -0.51 51.87 8.69
CA ALA A 32 0.51 51.04 8.07
C ALA A 32 1.90 51.37 8.66
N ALA A 33 2.41 50.47 9.51
CA ALA A 33 3.78 50.54 10.02
C ALA A 33 4.80 50.53 8.86
N PRO A 34 5.94 51.24 8.99
CA PRO A 34 6.97 51.29 7.96
C PRO A 34 7.53 49.88 7.68
N GLN A 35 7.41 49.45 6.43
CA GLN A 35 7.97 48.19 5.96
C GLN A 35 9.51 48.24 5.99
N PRO A 36 10.20 47.23 6.53
CA PRO A 36 11.65 47.15 6.46
C PRO A 36 12.10 46.97 5.00
N GLN A 37 13.02 47.83 4.56
CA GLN A 37 13.65 47.72 3.25
C GLN A 37 14.43 46.40 3.16
N TYR A 38 13.92 45.46 2.37
CA TYR A 38 14.66 44.27 1.99
C TYR A 38 15.78 44.66 1.02
N GLN A 39 17.02 44.55 1.50
CA GLN A 39 18.21 44.64 0.68
C GLN A 39 18.36 43.30 -0.08
N PRO A 40 18.38 43.29 -1.43
CA PRO A 40 18.47 42.05 -2.19
C PRO A 40 19.86 41.43 -1.98
N GLN A 41 19.90 40.37 -1.19
CA GLN A 41 21.08 39.54 -1.00
C GLN A 41 21.32 38.78 -2.31
N GLN A 42 22.38 39.16 -3.04
CA GLN A 42 22.78 38.50 -4.27
C GLN A 42 23.09 37.04 -3.95
N ALA A 43 22.19 36.13 -4.36
CA ALA A 43 22.42 34.70 -4.31
C ALA A 43 23.61 34.38 -5.23
N GLN A 44 24.78 34.13 -4.64
CA GLN A 44 25.89 33.50 -5.34
C GLN A 44 25.46 32.08 -5.72
N PHE A 45 24.98 31.92 -6.95
CA PHE A 45 24.82 30.62 -7.58
C PHE A 45 26.22 30.02 -7.79
N GLN A 46 26.69 29.22 -6.84
CA GLN A 46 27.78 28.29 -7.08
C GLN A 46 27.24 27.11 -7.91
N PRO A 47 27.76 26.85 -9.12
CA PRO A 47 27.36 25.70 -9.92
C PRO A 47 27.94 24.41 -9.32
N GLN A 48 27.29 23.83 -8.31
CA GLN A 48 27.55 22.48 -7.80
C GLN A 48 26.97 21.38 -8.72
N ALA A 49 27.05 21.56 -10.04
CA ALA A 49 26.35 20.69 -11.00
C ALA A 49 27.09 19.37 -11.34
N HIS A 50 28.32 19.15 -10.86
CA HIS A 50 29.17 18.09 -11.43
C HIS A 50 29.43 16.87 -10.52
N SER A 51 28.94 16.85 -9.27
CA SER A 51 29.21 15.73 -8.34
C SER A 51 27.96 14.96 -7.87
N THR A 52 26.75 15.47 -8.12
CA THR A 52 25.50 14.75 -7.79
C THR A 52 25.09 13.76 -8.88
N ALA A 53 25.36 14.05 -10.16
CA ALA A 53 24.98 13.19 -11.29
C ALA A 53 25.61 11.78 -11.21
N SER A 54 26.91 11.70 -10.86
CA SER A 54 27.62 10.41 -10.79
C SER A 54 27.19 9.55 -9.59
N ARG A 55 26.75 10.17 -8.48
CA ARG A 55 26.28 9.45 -7.29
C ARG A 55 24.85 8.92 -7.47
N VAL A 56 23.99 9.67 -8.14
CA VAL A 56 22.64 9.21 -8.50
C VAL A 56 22.71 8.10 -9.55
N ALA A 57 23.58 8.21 -10.56
CA ALA A 57 23.74 7.18 -11.59
C ALA A 57 24.22 5.83 -11.02
N ASN A 58 25.16 5.82 -10.08
CA ASN A 58 25.65 4.55 -9.50
C ASN A 58 24.65 3.92 -8.52
N THR A 59 23.80 4.73 -7.87
CA THR A 59 22.75 4.23 -6.96
C THR A 59 21.56 3.67 -7.73
N THR A 60 21.19 4.28 -8.85
CA THR A 60 20.09 3.77 -9.70
C THR A 60 20.47 2.46 -10.38
N VAL A 61 21.71 2.27 -10.82
CA VAL A 61 22.12 1.01 -11.46
C VAL A 61 22.15 -0.14 -10.45
N ALA A 62 22.64 0.06 -9.22
CA ALA A 62 22.58 -0.95 -8.16
C ALA A 62 21.14 -1.27 -7.70
N ALA A 63 20.29 -0.25 -7.56
CA ALA A 63 18.88 -0.43 -7.21
C ALA A 63 18.06 -1.09 -8.34
N LEU A 64 18.41 -0.86 -9.61
CA LEU A 64 17.80 -1.55 -10.74
C LEU A 64 18.27 -3.00 -10.83
N GLN A 65 19.52 -3.31 -10.47
CA GLN A 65 20.05 -4.68 -10.47
C GLN A 65 19.40 -5.56 -9.39
N GLU A 66 19.06 -5.02 -8.22
CA GLU A 66 18.26 -5.74 -7.20
C GLU A 66 16.80 -5.98 -7.62
N VAL A 67 16.21 -5.06 -8.41
CA VAL A 67 14.83 -5.21 -8.91
C VAL A 67 14.72 -6.27 -10.02
N HIS A 68 15.80 -6.53 -10.76
CA HIS A 68 15.81 -7.51 -11.86
C HIS A 68 16.06 -8.97 -11.44
N ALA A 69 16.45 -9.25 -10.19
CA ALA A 69 16.89 -10.59 -9.79
C ALA A 69 15.76 -11.60 -9.48
N THR A 70 14.51 -11.16 -9.27
CA THR A 70 13.39 -12.10 -9.10
C THR A 70 12.11 -11.54 -9.67
N ARG A 71 11.88 -11.75 -10.96
CA ARG A 71 10.49 -11.87 -11.43
C ARG A 71 9.86 -12.93 -10.52
N PRO A 72 8.82 -12.61 -9.74
CA PRO A 72 8.22 -13.61 -8.89
C PRO A 72 7.69 -14.71 -9.80
N GLY A 73 8.35 -15.87 -9.77
CA GLY A 73 7.93 -17.01 -10.55
C GLY A 73 6.48 -17.34 -10.21
N LEU A 74 5.75 -17.90 -11.18
CA LEU A 74 4.41 -18.45 -10.96
C LEU A 74 4.36 -19.29 -9.68
N ILE A 75 5.40 -20.09 -9.43
CA ILE A 75 5.60 -20.92 -8.24
C ILE A 75 5.57 -20.10 -6.94
N SER A 76 6.27 -18.97 -6.87
CA SER A 76 6.26 -18.10 -5.68
C SER A 76 4.86 -17.55 -5.39
N THR A 77 4.10 -17.21 -6.44
CA THR A 77 2.73 -16.71 -6.28
C THR A 77 1.80 -17.81 -5.79
N VAL A 78 1.93 -19.04 -6.31
CA VAL A 78 1.14 -20.19 -5.87
C VAL A 78 1.43 -20.53 -4.41
N LEU A 79 2.70 -20.55 -4.00
CA LEU A 79 3.09 -20.80 -2.61
C LEU A 79 2.50 -19.76 -1.64
N LEU A 80 2.50 -18.48 -2.02
CA LEU A 80 1.89 -17.42 -1.22
C LEU A 80 0.37 -17.62 -1.06
N TRP A 81 -0.33 -18.05 -2.12
CA TRP A 81 -1.75 -18.36 -2.05
C TRP A 81 -2.04 -19.57 -1.17
N ILE A 82 -1.25 -20.65 -1.30
CA ILE A 82 -1.39 -21.83 -0.45
C ILE A 82 -1.19 -21.45 1.02
N GLY A 83 -0.15 -20.67 1.33
CA GLY A 83 0.09 -20.17 2.69
C GLY A 83 -1.05 -19.30 3.22
N ALA A 84 -1.59 -18.41 2.39
CA ALA A 84 -2.72 -17.57 2.77
C ALA A 84 -4.00 -18.39 3.03
N VAL A 85 -4.32 -19.36 2.16
CA VAL A 85 -5.47 -20.26 2.34
C VAL A 85 -5.29 -21.12 3.59
N CYS A 86 -4.10 -21.67 3.80
CA CYS A 86 -3.78 -22.45 4.99
C CYS A 86 -3.93 -21.61 6.27
N GLY A 87 -3.46 -20.36 6.25
CA GLY A 87 -3.64 -19.42 7.37
C GLY A 87 -5.11 -19.12 7.67
N VAL A 88 -5.95 -18.92 6.64
CA VAL A 88 -7.40 -18.69 6.80
C VAL A 88 -8.11 -19.94 7.33
N LEU A 89 -7.74 -21.13 6.85
CA LEU A 89 -8.28 -22.39 7.36
C LEU A 89 -7.88 -22.62 8.83
N ALA A 90 -6.63 -22.33 9.19
CA ALA A 90 -6.18 -22.39 10.58
C ALA A 90 -6.95 -21.40 11.46
N PHE A 91 -7.19 -20.18 10.97
CA PHE A 91 -8.00 -19.18 11.65
C PHE A 91 -9.43 -19.68 11.90
N LEU A 92 -10.06 -20.30 10.91
CA LEU A 92 -11.38 -20.93 11.06
C LEU A 92 -11.36 -22.09 12.06
N GLY A 93 -10.30 -22.91 12.08
CA GLY A 93 -10.13 -23.97 13.07
C GLY A 93 -10.06 -23.45 14.50
N THR A 94 -9.39 -22.32 14.73
CA THR A 94 -9.30 -21.74 16.09
C THR A 94 -10.65 -21.28 16.65
N PHE A 95 -11.64 -21.01 15.79
CA PHE A 95 -13.00 -20.69 16.26
C PHE A 95 -13.69 -21.87 16.93
N THR A 96 -13.37 -23.10 16.54
CA THR A 96 -14.01 -24.28 17.16
C THR A 96 -13.46 -24.57 18.56
N GLU A 97 -12.28 -24.03 18.90
CA GLU A 97 -11.58 -24.30 20.16
C GLU A 97 -11.94 -23.33 21.30
N PHE A 98 -12.74 -22.30 21.03
CA PHE A 98 -13.20 -21.35 22.07
C PHE A 98 -14.02 -22.01 23.18
N GLY A 99 -14.61 -23.19 22.92
CA GLY A 99 -15.34 -23.96 23.91
C GLY A 99 -14.43 -24.61 24.97
N ASP A 100 -13.18 -24.88 24.62
CA ASP A 100 -12.27 -25.70 25.43
C ASP A 100 -11.25 -24.85 26.20
N SER A 101 -10.63 -23.86 25.53
CA SER A 101 -9.83 -22.84 26.21
C SER A 101 -9.77 -21.57 25.37
N VAL A 102 -10.25 -20.46 25.96
CA VAL A 102 -10.22 -19.14 25.33
C VAL A 102 -8.77 -18.68 25.10
N THR A 103 -7.88 -18.99 26.03
CA THR A 103 -6.46 -18.59 25.96
C THR A 103 -5.75 -19.31 24.82
N TYR A 104 -6.02 -20.62 24.66
CA TYR A 104 -5.49 -21.43 23.56
C TYR A 104 -6.01 -20.93 22.20
N ALA A 105 -7.33 -20.71 22.09
CA ALA A 105 -7.96 -20.21 20.88
C ALA A 105 -7.42 -18.83 20.45
N LEU A 106 -7.22 -17.90 21.40
CA LEU A 106 -6.60 -16.61 21.14
C LEU A 106 -5.16 -16.74 20.64
N GLY A 107 -4.39 -17.67 21.23
CA GLY A 107 -3.03 -17.96 20.78
C GLY A 107 -2.97 -18.47 19.34
N GLY A 108 -3.85 -19.43 19.00
CA GLY A 108 -4.00 -19.93 17.64
C GLY A 108 -4.44 -18.83 16.65
N LEU A 109 -5.35 -17.95 17.07
CA LEU A 109 -5.83 -16.82 16.28
C LEU A 109 -4.68 -15.85 15.96
N CYS A 110 -3.82 -15.54 16.93
CA CYS A 110 -2.63 -14.72 16.72
C CYS A 110 -1.65 -15.36 15.73
N ILE A 111 -1.38 -16.67 15.84
CA ILE A 111 -0.45 -17.39 14.96
C ILE A 111 -1.00 -17.46 13.53
N SER A 112 -2.26 -17.84 13.37
CA SER A 112 -2.92 -17.92 12.05
C SER A 112 -3.00 -16.54 11.37
N ALA A 113 -3.27 -15.47 12.13
CA ALA A 113 -3.19 -14.11 11.64
C ALA A 113 -1.76 -13.74 11.19
N ALA A 114 -0.73 -14.16 11.93
CA ALA A 114 0.67 -13.91 11.56
C ALA A 114 1.03 -14.52 10.21
N VAL A 115 0.68 -15.80 10.00
CA VAL A 115 0.91 -16.53 8.75
C VAL A 115 0.15 -15.88 7.60
N THR A 116 -1.14 -15.59 7.82
CA THR A 116 -1.99 -14.95 6.81
C THR A 116 -1.43 -13.58 6.42
N LEU A 117 -1.02 -12.75 7.38
CA LEU A 117 -0.49 -11.42 7.13
C LEU A 117 0.82 -11.47 6.34
N ALA A 118 1.72 -12.40 6.69
CA ALA A 118 2.99 -12.61 6.00
C ALA A 118 2.80 -13.02 4.53
N CYS A 119 1.80 -13.88 4.25
CA CYS A 119 1.52 -14.36 2.90
C CYS A 119 0.62 -13.41 2.07
N ALA A 120 -0.36 -12.77 2.69
CA ALA A 120 -1.34 -11.91 2.02
C ALA A 120 -0.79 -10.52 1.69
N TRP A 121 0.09 -9.97 2.53
CA TRP A 121 0.67 -8.64 2.29
C TRP A 121 1.41 -8.51 0.94
N PRO A 122 2.32 -9.42 0.57
CA PRO A 122 2.96 -9.41 -0.75
C PRO A 122 1.96 -9.46 -1.90
N LEU A 123 0.90 -10.26 -1.76
CA LEU A 123 -0.14 -10.42 -2.78
C LEU A 123 -0.95 -9.14 -2.97
N SER A 124 -1.37 -8.51 -1.87
CA SER A 124 -2.12 -7.25 -1.90
C SER A 124 -1.32 -6.12 -2.57
N ARG A 125 -0.03 -5.98 -2.24
CA ARG A 125 0.84 -4.97 -2.89
C ARG A 125 1.02 -5.22 -4.38
N ARG A 126 1.20 -6.48 -4.80
CA ARG A 126 1.26 -6.84 -6.23
C ARG A 126 -0.03 -6.52 -6.96
N HIS A 127 -1.19 -6.73 -6.32
CA HIS A 127 -2.48 -6.41 -6.90
C HIS A 127 -2.65 -4.89 -7.10
N ILE A 128 -2.26 -4.08 -6.12
CA ILE A 128 -2.29 -2.61 -6.23
C ILE A 128 -1.34 -2.12 -7.34
N ASP A 129 -0.10 -2.64 -7.38
CA ASP A 129 0.87 -2.29 -8.41
C ASP A 129 0.34 -2.62 -9.82
N ARG A 130 -0.31 -3.78 -9.99
CA ARG A 130 -0.94 -4.18 -11.26
C ARG A 130 -2.09 -3.25 -11.63
N LYS A 131 -2.97 -2.92 -10.69
CA LYS A 131 -4.12 -2.05 -10.94
C LYS A 131 -3.69 -0.63 -11.34
N ALA A 132 -2.65 -0.10 -10.70
CA ALA A 132 -2.10 1.21 -11.06
C ALA A 132 -1.49 1.19 -12.47
N LEU A 133 -0.80 0.11 -12.82
CA LEU A 133 -0.20 -0.07 -14.13
C LEU A 133 -1.27 -0.22 -15.23
N THR A 134 -2.31 -1.03 -15.02
CA THR A 134 -3.40 -1.18 -15.99
C THR A 134 -4.16 0.13 -16.20
N ALA A 135 -4.41 0.89 -15.13
CA ALA A 135 -5.05 2.20 -15.24
C ALA A 135 -4.21 3.19 -16.07
N TRP A 136 -2.89 3.20 -15.83
CA TRP A 136 -1.98 4.03 -16.63
C TRP A 136 -1.93 3.60 -18.10
N GLU A 137 -1.94 2.29 -18.39
CA GLU A 137 -1.97 1.79 -19.78
C GLU A 137 -3.27 2.19 -20.50
N GLU A 138 -4.40 2.14 -19.81
CA GLU A 138 -5.69 2.62 -20.33
C GLU A 138 -5.67 4.12 -20.61
N ASP A 139 -5.10 4.93 -19.72
CA ASP A 139 -4.99 6.38 -19.89
C ASP A 139 -4.05 6.74 -21.06
N VAL A 140 -2.90 6.07 -21.18
CA VAL A 140 -1.99 6.27 -22.32
C VAL A 140 -2.65 5.87 -23.63
N ARG A 141 -3.40 4.76 -23.64
CA ARG A 141 -4.14 4.32 -24.81
C ARG A 141 -5.21 5.33 -25.21
N ARG A 142 -6.00 5.83 -24.25
CA ARG A 142 -7.02 6.87 -24.49
C ARG A 142 -6.40 8.17 -25.00
N ASN A 143 -5.30 8.63 -24.39
CA ASN A 143 -4.60 9.82 -24.85
C ASN A 143 -4.08 9.64 -26.28
N ARG A 144 -3.59 8.44 -26.64
CA ARG A 144 -3.17 8.13 -28.01
C ARG A 144 -4.35 8.19 -28.99
N GLU A 145 -5.49 7.59 -28.65
CA GLU A 145 -6.70 7.62 -29.48
C GLU A 145 -7.22 9.07 -29.66
N LEU A 146 -7.23 9.87 -28.60
CA LEU A 146 -7.63 11.29 -28.64
C LEU A 146 -6.64 12.16 -29.42
N SER A 147 -5.35 11.95 -29.25
CA SER A 147 -4.29 12.67 -29.98
C SER A 147 -4.37 12.47 -31.49
N ALA A 148 -4.91 11.33 -31.95
CA ALA A 148 -5.09 11.04 -33.37
C ALA A 148 -6.29 11.79 -33.98
N LEU A 149 -7.20 12.34 -33.16
CA LEU A 149 -8.38 13.08 -33.58
C LEU A 149 -8.18 14.60 -33.55
N LEU A 150 -7.10 15.08 -32.94
CA LEU A 150 -6.78 16.51 -32.83
C LEU A 150 -6.05 16.99 -34.10
N THR A 151 -6.52 18.08 -34.70
CA THR A 151 -5.91 18.75 -35.86
C THR A 151 -4.77 19.68 -35.44
N GLU A 152 -3.97 20.16 -36.39
CA GLU A 152 -2.79 21.03 -36.12
C GLU A 152 -3.14 22.34 -35.39
N GLU A 153 -4.37 22.83 -35.52
CA GLU A 153 -4.86 24.01 -34.81
C GLU A 153 -4.93 23.81 -33.28
N ASP A 154 -5.03 22.55 -32.81
CA ASP A 154 -5.10 22.19 -31.40
C ASP A 154 -3.74 21.69 -30.83
N ALA A 155 -2.63 21.94 -31.53
CA ALA A 155 -1.30 21.49 -31.10
C ALA A 155 -0.90 21.96 -29.68
N ALA A 156 -1.41 23.12 -29.24
CA ALA A 156 -1.22 23.62 -27.88
C ALA A 156 -1.96 22.78 -26.83
N ILE A 157 -3.13 22.23 -27.18
CA ILE A 157 -3.91 21.32 -26.32
C ILE A 157 -3.26 19.94 -26.31
N ALA A 158 -2.74 19.48 -27.46
CA ALA A 158 -1.99 18.24 -27.57
C ALA A 158 -0.72 18.23 -26.70
N ALA A 159 -0.05 19.38 -26.52
CA ALA A 159 1.08 19.51 -25.61
C ALA A 159 0.68 19.31 -24.13
N GLY A 160 -0.56 19.64 -23.76
CA GLY A 160 -1.13 19.39 -22.44
C GLY A 160 -1.52 17.92 -22.19
N LEU A 161 -1.65 17.12 -23.25
CA LEU A 161 -1.97 15.68 -23.22
C LEU A 161 -0.73 14.78 -23.10
N ALA A 162 0.45 15.36 -22.80
CA ALA A 162 1.69 14.61 -22.62
C ALA A 162 1.47 13.41 -21.68
N PRO A 163 1.96 12.20 -22.04
CA PRO A 163 1.73 10.99 -21.25
C PRO A 163 2.18 11.19 -19.82
N ALA A 164 1.28 10.93 -18.86
CA ALA A 164 1.62 10.94 -17.45
C ALA A 164 2.80 9.98 -17.20
N PRO A 165 3.74 10.31 -16.30
CA PRO A 165 4.85 9.43 -15.98
C PRO A 165 4.32 8.08 -15.47
N ARG A 166 5.01 7.00 -15.86
CA ARG A 166 4.65 5.64 -15.43
C ARG A 166 4.59 5.55 -13.90
N PRO A 167 3.55 4.93 -13.32
CA PRO A 167 3.43 4.81 -11.86
C PRO A 167 4.62 4.07 -11.26
N THR A 168 5.16 4.62 -10.17
CA THR A 168 6.23 3.97 -9.39
C THR A 168 5.65 2.88 -8.49
N PRO A 169 6.38 1.77 -8.26
CA PRO A 169 5.95 0.73 -7.33
C PRO A 169 5.68 1.30 -5.92
N VAL A 170 4.64 0.82 -5.25
CA VAL A 170 4.29 1.30 -3.91
C VAL A 170 5.40 0.93 -2.92
N PRO A 171 5.85 1.84 -2.03
CA PRO A 171 6.84 1.53 -1.01
C PRO A 171 6.39 0.35 -0.14
N ARG A 172 7.19 -0.71 -0.14
CA ARG A 172 6.88 -1.95 0.56
C ARG A 172 7.48 -1.87 1.96
N HIS A 173 6.67 -1.52 2.96
CA HIS A 173 7.07 -1.43 4.37
C HIS A 173 7.34 -2.82 5.01
N TRP A 174 8.20 -3.64 4.40
CA TRP A 174 8.50 -5.02 4.82
C TRP A 174 8.99 -5.13 6.26
N LYS A 175 9.75 -4.14 6.72
CA LYS A 175 10.25 -4.10 8.11
C LYS A 175 9.11 -4.02 9.13
N VAL A 176 8.10 -3.20 8.84
CA VAL A 176 6.93 -3.02 9.73
C VAL A 176 6.09 -4.28 9.76
N VAL A 177 5.82 -4.86 8.59
CA VAL A 177 5.03 -6.09 8.47
C VAL A 177 5.76 -7.26 9.12
N GLY A 178 7.07 -7.42 8.86
CA GLY A 178 7.88 -8.45 9.47
C GLY A 178 7.91 -8.32 11.00
N ALA A 179 8.07 -7.11 11.53
CA ALA A 179 8.02 -6.88 12.98
C ALA A 179 6.65 -7.24 13.57
N ALA A 180 5.56 -6.85 12.91
CA ALA A 180 4.21 -7.20 13.34
C ALA A 180 3.98 -8.73 13.33
N THR A 181 4.40 -9.42 12.27
CA THR A 181 4.32 -10.88 12.17
C THR A 181 5.11 -11.56 13.29
N VAL A 182 6.34 -11.14 13.56
CA VAL A 182 7.17 -11.72 14.64
C VAL A 182 6.51 -11.50 15.99
N LEU A 183 5.98 -10.30 16.26
CA LEU A 183 5.29 -10.00 17.50
C LEU A 183 4.04 -10.88 17.69
N LEU A 184 3.24 -11.05 16.64
CA LEU A 184 2.08 -11.94 16.64
C LEU A 184 2.46 -13.40 16.95
N VAL A 185 3.56 -13.89 16.38
CA VAL A 185 4.05 -15.25 16.65
C VAL A 185 4.49 -15.41 18.10
N ILE A 186 5.23 -14.44 18.66
CA ILE A 186 5.69 -14.49 20.06
C ILE A 186 4.49 -14.48 21.02
N VAL A 187 3.57 -13.54 20.82
CA VAL A 187 2.36 -13.41 21.66
C VAL A 187 1.48 -14.65 21.51
N GLY A 188 1.26 -15.11 20.29
CA GLY A 188 0.46 -16.29 20.01
C GLY A 188 1.05 -17.56 20.63
N GLY A 189 2.37 -17.77 20.51
CA GLY A 189 3.05 -18.91 21.12
C GLY A 189 2.98 -18.89 22.65
N ALA A 190 3.14 -17.71 23.27
CA ALA A 190 2.99 -17.55 24.71
C ALA A 190 1.55 -17.88 25.18
N LEU A 191 0.54 -17.44 24.44
CA LEU A 191 -0.88 -17.71 24.74
C LEU A 191 -1.22 -19.20 24.57
N VAL A 192 -0.76 -19.84 23.50
CA VAL A 192 -0.93 -21.30 23.31
C VAL A 192 -0.32 -22.05 24.48
N GLY A 193 0.92 -21.73 24.87
CA GLY A 193 1.57 -22.36 26.02
C GLY A 193 0.84 -22.14 27.33
N ALA A 194 0.27 -20.94 27.55
CA ALA A 194 -0.50 -20.64 28.76
C ALA A 194 -1.88 -21.32 28.79
N GLY A 195 -2.49 -21.56 27.63
CA GLY A 195 -3.80 -22.22 27.49
C GLY A 195 -3.73 -23.74 27.41
N GLN A 196 -2.54 -24.32 27.22
CA GLN A 196 -2.35 -25.76 27.02
C GLN A 196 -2.93 -26.59 28.18
N ASP A 197 -2.67 -26.20 29.42
CA ASP A 197 -3.14 -26.94 30.61
C ASP A 197 -4.67 -26.96 30.73
N GLU A 198 -5.35 -25.92 30.25
CA GLU A 198 -6.81 -25.84 30.22
C GLU A 198 -7.38 -26.69 29.08
N TYR A 199 -6.77 -26.58 27.90
CA TYR A 199 -7.13 -27.36 26.72
C TYR A 199 -7.01 -28.88 26.98
N ASP A 200 -5.90 -29.33 27.57
CA ASP A 200 -5.65 -30.75 27.87
C ASP A 200 -6.65 -31.32 28.90
N LYS A 201 -7.19 -30.48 29.79
CA LYS A 201 -8.25 -30.88 30.74
C LYS A 201 -9.61 -31.01 30.06
N ALA A 202 -9.92 -30.14 29.12
CA ALA A 202 -11.17 -30.19 28.34
C ALA A 202 -11.16 -31.36 27.33
N ASN A 203 -9.98 -31.66 26.76
CA ASN A 203 -9.77 -32.72 25.78
C ASN A 203 -8.77 -33.76 26.28
N PRO A 204 -9.14 -34.61 27.26
CA PRO A 204 -8.24 -35.63 27.77
C PRO A 204 -7.84 -36.59 26.63
N PRO A 205 -6.54 -36.94 26.52
CA PRO A 205 -6.07 -37.79 25.44
C PRO A 205 -6.75 -39.16 25.53
N THR A 206 -7.37 -39.58 24.44
CA THR A 206 -7.96 -40.91 24.26
C THR A 206 -6.84 -41.93 24.08
N TYR A 207 -5.99 -42.12 25.09
CA TYR A 207 -5.11 -43.27 25.14
C TYR A 207 -6.01 -44.50 25.30
N GLY A 208 -6.28 -45.15 24.18
CA GLY A 208 -6.97 -46.42 24.15
C GLY A 208 -6.27 -47.34 25.14
N SER A 209 -6.99 -47.79 26.15
CA SER A 209 -6.65 -48.95 26.94
C SER A 209 -6.54 -50.12 25.95
N SER A 210 -5.34 -50.32 25.40
CA SER A 210 -4.93 -51.56 24.77
C SER A 210 -4.87 -52.61 25.87
N THR A 211 -6.05 -53.10 26.25
CA THR A 211 -6.24 -54.28 27.06
C THR A 211 -5.50 -55.41 26.37
N THR A 212 -4.33 -55.72 26.88
CA THR A 212 -3.56 -56.92 26.58
C THR A 212 -4.48 -58.11 26.81
N ARG A 213 -4.74 -58.90 25.76
CA ARG A 213 -5.37 -60.20 25.87
C ARG A 213 -4.59 -61.20 25.06
#